data_AF-A0A9D4SW74-F1
#
_entry.id   AF-A0A9D4SW74-F1
#
_cell.length_a   1.000
_cell.length_b   1.000
_cell.length_c   1.000
_cell.angle_alpha   90.00
_cell.angle_beta   90.00
_cell.angle_gamma   90.00
#
_symmetry.space_group_name_H-M   'P 1'
#
loop_
_entity.id
_entity.type
_entity.pdbx_description
1 polymer ?
#
loop_
_entity_poly.entity_id
_entity_poly.type
_entity_poly.pdbx_seq_one_letter_code
_entity_poly.pdbx_strand_id
1 'polypeptide(L)'
;MHLPARIAKPPVFGASRRMDFELEMAFFVGPANKLGDPVPVQQAHDHIFGMVLMNDWSARDLQLWEGRPLGPLTSKNLGTTISPWVVTMEALEPFRCANVPQDPTPMPYLTHADNYNYDINLQAGIKPKGAATATTVCQTNLKYMYWTMKQQLAHHTVSGCNLNPGDLMGTGTISGPVIAKAKAIVLDLESAEASYFQRIPFEKAGPKKQACQAGSVENK
;
A
#
# COMPACT_ATOMS: atom_id res chain seq x y z
N MET A 1 -15.43 -26.35 4.61
CA MET A 1 -14.04 -26.01 4.23
C MET A 1 -13.85 -26.41 2.77
N HIS A 2 -13.98 -25.47 1.84
CA HIS A 2 -13.86 -25.75 0.40
C HIS A 2 -12.38 -25.63 0.03
N LEU A 3 -11.69 -26.77 -0.15
CA LEU A 3 -10.36 -26.78 -0.74
C LEU A 3 -10.48 -26.25 -2.19
N PRO A 4 -9.58 -25.36 -2.65
CA PRO A 4 -9.65 -24.88 -4.02
C PRO A 4 -9.50 -26.03 -5.01
N ALA A 5 -10.04 -25.81 -6.21
CA ALA A 5 -9.99 -26.69 -7.36
C ALA A 5 -8.60 -27.36 -7.49
N ARG A 6 -8.60 -28.66 -7.82
CA ARG A 6 -7.39 -29.49 -7.99
C ARG A 6 -6.27 -28.69 -8.64
N ILE A 7 -5.17 -28.50 -7.91
CA ILE A 7 -3.93 -28.00 -8.47
C ILE A 7 -3.52 -29.01 -9.55
N ALA A 8 -3.65 -28.63 -10.82
CA ALA A 8 -3.52 -29.56 -11.95
C ALA A 8 -2.10 -30.14 -12.11
N LYS A 9 -1.08 -29.47 -11.53
CA LYS A 9 0.34 -29.89 -11.52
C LYS A 9 1.01 -29.45 -10.21
N PRO A 10 1.92 -30.26 -9.61
CA PRO A 10 2.63 -29.87 -8.39
C PRO A 10 3.33 -28.51 -8.50
N PRO A 11 3.47 -27.75 -7.40
CA PRO A 11 4.23 -26.51 -7.40
C PRO A 11 5.70 -26.78 -7.74
N VAL A 12 6.37 -25.79 -8.32
CA VAL A 12 7.79 -25.86 -8.70
C VAL A 12 8.59 -24.81 -7.94
N PHE A 13 9.81 -25.17 -7.54
CA PHE A 13 10.75 -24.24 -6.93
C PHE A 13 11.54 -23.48 -8.01
N GLY A 14 11.67 -22.16 -7.86
CA GLY A 14 12.40 -21.32 -8.80
C GLY A 14 12.21 -19.83 -8.53
N ALA A 15 12.84 -19.00 -9.36
CA ALA A 15 12.69 -17.55 -9.29
C ALA A 15 11.24 -17.13 -9.59
N SER A 16 10.76 -16.09 -8.88
CA SER A 16 9.46 -15.49 -9.17
C SER A 16 9.40 -14.99 -10.61
N ARG A 17 8.25 -15.18 -11.24
CA ARG A 17 7.92 -14.73 -12.59
C ARG A 17 6.99 -13.51 -12.57
N ARG A 18 6.53 -13.08 -11.40
CA ARG A 18 5.56 -12.00 -11.23
C ARG A 18 5.99 -11.07 -10.08
N MET A 19 7.19 -10.52 -10.20
CA MET A 19 7.68 -9.47 -9.31
C MET A 19 6.95 -8.16 -9.56
N ASP A 20 6.60 -7.48 -8.47
CA ASP A 20 5.76 -6.30 -8.47
C ASP A 20 6.20 -5.30 -7.41
N PHE A 21 5.85 -4.03 -7.61
CA PHE A 21 5.98 -2.97 -6.62
C PHE A 21 4.61 -2.68 -6.00
N GLU A 22 4.61 -2.10 -4.80
CA GLU A 22 3.41 -1.50 -4.21
C GLU A 22 3.77 -0.08 -3.80
N LEU A 23 3.19 0.91 -4.48
CA LEU A 23 3.40 2.31 -4.09
C LEU A 23 2.59 2.60 -2.83
N GLU A 24 3.30 2.77 -1.73
CA GLU A 24 2.76 3.07 -0.42
C GLU A 24 3.40 4.32 0.17
N MET A 25 2.78 4.83 1.23
CA MET A 25 3.50 5.58 2.24
C MET A 25 3.46 4.78 3.54
N ALA A 26 4.25 5.19 4.52
CA ALA A 26 4.17 4.62 5.85
C ALA A 26 4.41 5.71 6.88
N PHE A 27 3.86 5.55 8.07
CA PHE A 27 4.10 6.46 9.18
C PHE A 27 4.81 5.77 10.34
N PHE A 28 5.72 6.51 10.98
CA PHE A 28 6.39 6.07 12.19
C PHE A 28 5.54 6.41 13.41
N VAL A 29 5.44 5.44 14.33
CA VAL A 29 4.90 5.66 15.66
C VAL A 29 5.90 6.47 16.48
N GLY A 30 5.40 7.52 17.13
CA GLY A 30 6.12 8.32 18.12
C GLY A 30 5.97 7.71 19.52
N PRO A 31 5.19 8.30 20.44
CA PRO A 31 4.91 7.71 21.75
C PRO A 31 4.29 6.30 21.68
N ALA A 32 4.67 5.44 22.64
CA ALA A 32 4.09 4.11 22.83
C ALA A 32 2.67 4.15 23.44
N ASN A 33 1.94 3.05 23.32
CA ASN A 33 0.87 2.67 24.26
C ASN A 33 1.27 1.42 25.06
N LYS A 34 0.62 1.19 26.20
CA LYS A 34 0.88 -0.01 27.01
C LYS A 34 0.13 -1.20 26.44
N LEU A 35 0.67 -2.40 26.66
CA LEU A 35 -0.01 -3.65 26.33
C LEU A 35 -1.35 -3.71 27.10
N GLY A 36 -2.44 -3.97 26.38
CA GLY A 36 -3.79 -3.98 26.93
C GLY A 36 -4.48 -2.62 26.98
N ASP A 37 -3.80 -1.52 26.64
CA ASP A 37 -4.36 -0.16 26.66
C ASP A 37 -4.48 0.38 25.22
N PRO A 38 -5.67 0.28 24.57
CA PRO A 38 -5.90 0.79 23.23
C PRO A 38 -5.73 2.31 23.12
N VAL A 39 -5.31 2.80 21.95
CA VAL A 39 -5.27 4.23 21.65
C VAL A 39 -6.61 4.66 21.02
N PRO A 40 -7.39 5.55 21.67
CA PRO A 40 -8.61 6.09 21.08
C PRO A 40 -8.31 6.84 19.78
N VAL A 41 -9.17 6.72 18.78
CA VAL A 41 -8.96 7.38 17.47
C VAL A 41 -8.77 8.90 17.59
N GLN A 42 -9.37 9.55 18.59
CA GLN A 42 -9.19 10.98 18.85
C GLN A 42 -7.76 11.34 19.27
N GLN A 43 -7.05 10.44 19.94
CA GLN A 43 -5.68 10.61 20.44
C GLN A 43 -4.62 10.03 19.48
N ALA A 44 -5.03 9.28 18.46
CA ALA A 44 -4.11 8.61 17.55
C ALA A 44 -3.09 9.55 16.88
N HIS A 45 -3.45 10.83 16.66
CA HIS A 45 -2.53 11.81 16.08
C HIS A 45 -1.28 12.07 16.95
N ASP A 46 -1.41 12.02 18.27
CA ASP A 46 -0.30 12.22 19.23
C ASP A 46 0.73 11.08 19.16
N HIS A 47 0.36 9.96 18.53
CA HIS A 47 1.21 8.78 18.35
C HIS A 47 1.88 8.71 16.97
N ILE A 48 1.64 9.66 16.06
CA ILE A 48 2.16 9.63 14.69
C ILE A 48 3.25 10.69 14.54
N PHE A 49 4.50 10.25 14.39
CA PHE A 49 5.65 11.16 14.31
C PHE A 49 5.77 11.82 12.92
N GLY A 50 5.70 11.01 11.86
CA GLY A 50 5.90 11.48 10.49
C GLY A 50 5.84 10.35 9.48
N MET A 51 5.92 10.71 8.21
CA MET A 51 5.73 9.80 7.08
C MET A 51 6.98 9.63 6.21
N VAL A 52 7.04 8.49 5.54
CA VAL A 52 8.01 8.14 4.50
C VAL A 52 7.29 7.58 3.27
N LEU A 53 7.94 7.61 2.10
CA LEU A 53 7.56 6.76 0.98
C LEU A 53 7.92 5.31 1.31
N MET A 54 7.10 4.36 0.86
CA MET A 54 7.35 2.94 1.02
C MET A 54 7.08 2.19 -0.29
N ASN A 55 7.91 1.19 -0.58
CA ASN A 55 7.68 0.20 -1.62
C ASN A 55 7.67 -1.20 -0.99
N ASP A 56 6.50 -1.83 -0.95
CA ASP A 56 6.34 -3.19 -0.45
C ASP A 56 6.45 -4.22 -1.60
N TRP A 57 7.68 -4.65 -1.87
CA TRP A 57 7.97 -5.51 -3.02
C TRP A 57 7.27 -6.86 -2.90
N SER A 58 6.68 -7.30 -4.01
CA SER A 58 5.74 -8.41 -3.98
C SER A 58 6.02 -9.45 -5.05
N ALA A 59 6.23 -10.71 -4.66
CA ALA A 59 6.28 -11.86 -5.56
C ALA A 59 4.87 -12.47 -5.70
N ARG A 60 4.11 -12.04 -6.70
CA ARG A 60 2.66 -12.29 -6.79
C ARG A 60 2.29 -13.73 -7.09
N ASP A 61 3.13 -14.44 -7.82
CA ASP A 61 2.98 -15.87 -8.06
C ASP A 61 3.11 -16.68 -6.76
N LEU A 62 4.08 -16.32 -5.92
CA LEU A 62 4.27 -16.90 -4.59
C LEU A 62 3.12 -16.52 -3.64
N GLN A 63 2.68 -15.26 -3.67
CA GLN A 63 1.58 -14.75 -2.84
C GLN A 63 0.27 -15.52 -3.09
N LEU A 64 -0.05 -15.83 -4.35
CA LEU A 64 -1.23 -16.61 -4.72
C LEU A 64 -1.16 -18.05 -4.20
N TRP A 65 0.04 -18.63 -4.13
CA TRP A 65 0.26 -19.98 -3.63
C TRP A 65 0.20 -20.06 -2.10
N GLU A 66 0.89 -19.16 -1.39
CA GLU A 66 1.02 -19.23 0.07
C GLU A 66 -0.13 -18.52 0.83
N GLY A 67 -0.82 -17.57 0.19
CA GLY A 67 -1.61 -16.55 0.89
C GLY A 67 -2.83 -17.08 1.64
N ARG A 68 -3.22 -18.35 1.49
CA ARG A 68 -4.33 -18.95 2.23
C ARG A 68 -3.84 -20.10 3.12
N PRO A 69 -4.33 -20.19 4.37
CA PRO A 69 -5.29 -19.29 5.03
C PRO A 69 -4.64 -18.13 5.80
N LEU A 70 -3.32 -18.09 5.90
CA LEU A 70 -2.61 -17.26 6.89
C LEU A 70 -2.20 -15.88 6.38
N GLY A 71 -2.42 -15.59 5.10
CA GLY A 71 -2.00 -14.33 4.46
C GLY A 71 -0.60 -14.39 3.86
N PRO A 72 -0.13 -13.27 3.28
CA PRO A 72 1.18 -13.16 2.65
C PRO A 72 2.33 -13.33 3.66
N LEU A 73 3.42 -13.97 3.24
CA LEU A 73 4.62 -14.17 4.05
C LEU A 73 5.89 -14.01 3.20
N THR A 74 6.31 -15.07 2.50
CA THR A 74 7.55 -15.09 1.74
C THR A 74 7.48 -14.27 0.46
N SER A 75 6.27 -14.02 -0.02
CA SER A 75 5.99 -13.10 -1.13
C SER A 75 6.21 -11.63 -0.79
N LYS A 76 6.37 -11.28 0.49
CA LYS A 76 6.52 -9.89 0.98
C LYS A 76 7.82 -9.67 1.75
N ASN A 77 8.22 -10.64 2.58
CA ASN A 77 9.44 -10.52 3.39
C ASN A 77 10.76 -10.61 2.59
N LEU A 78 10.68 -10.69 1.25
CA LEU A 78 11.83 -10.60 0.34
C LEU A 78 12.44 -9.19 0.33
N GLY A 79 11.66 -8.16 0.65
CA GLY A 79 12.16 -6.80 0.80
C GLY A 79 11.07 -5.74 0.83
N THR A 80 11.25 -4.76 1.70
CA THR A 80 10.44 -3.53 1.75
C THR A 80 11.42 -2.36 1.77
N THR A 81 11.21 -1.35 0.94
CA THR A 81 12.08 -0.17 0.86
C THR A 81 11.35 1.05 1.36
N ILE A 82 12.01 1.89 2.18
CA ILE A 82 11.49 3.19 2.60
C ILE A 82 12.41 4.32 2.16
N SER A 83 11.85 5.52 1.95
CA SER A 83 12.65 6.73 1.79
C SER A 83 13.39 7.06 3.09
N PRO A 84 14.60 7.64 3.03
CA PRO A 84 15.41 7.87 4.23
C PRO A 84 14.97 9.07 5.08
N TRP A 85 14.17 9.99 4.51
CA TRP A 85 13.75 11.22 5.19
C TRP A 85 12.34 11.07 5.73
N VAL A 86 12.20 11.18 7.05
CA VAL A 86 10.89 11.22 7.71
C VAL A 86 10.36 12.65 7.69
N VAL A 87 9.26 12.88 6.97
CA VAL A 87 8.57 14.17 6.95
C VAL A 87 7.61 14.22 8.13
N THR A 88 7.81 15.17 9.04
CA THR A 88 7.01 15.26 10.27
C THR A 88 5.55 15.58 9.97
N MET A 89 4.64 15.16 10.85
CA MET A 89 3.22 15.50 10.71
C MET A 89 2.98 17.02 10.73
N GLU A 90 3.78 17.77 11.48
CA GLU A 90 3.77 19.24 11.49
C GLU A 90 4.07 19.84 10.12
N ALA A 91 5.06 19.27 9.40
CA ALA A 91 5.40 19.73 8.04
C ALA A 91 4.32 19.38 7.01
N LEU A 92 3.51 18.34 7.28
CA LEU A 92 2.40 17.92 6.44
C LEU A 92 1.10 18.68 6.71
N GLU A 93 1.01 19.42 7.82
CA GLU A 93 -0.19 20.16 8.22
C GLU A 93 -0.78 21.05 7.12
N PRO A 94 0.02 21.83 6.35
CA PRO A 94 -0.52 22.67 5.28
C PRO A 94 -1.21 21.89 4.14
N PHE A 95 -0.97 20.58 4.05
CA PHE A 95 -1.52 19.70 3.03
C PHE A 95 -2.69 18.86 3.53
N ARG A 96 -3.12 19.03 4.80
CA ARG A 96 -4.29 18.35 5.36
C ARG A 96 -5.54 18.65 4.53
N CYS A 97 -6.30 17.62 4.19
CA CYS A 97 -7.51 17.72 3.38
C CYS A 97 -8.65 16.85 3.94
N ALA A 98 -9.84 17.01 3.37
CA ALA A 98 -11.02 16.25 3.77
C ALA A 98 -10.80 14.74 3.69
N ASN A 99 -11.37 14.01 4.65
CA ASN A 99 -11.41 12.54 4.63
C ASN A 99 -12.30 12.06 3.48
N VAL A 100 -12.00 10.89 2.92
CA VAL A 100 -12.91 10.24 1.97
C VAL A 100 -14.21 9.88 2.71
N PRO A 101 -15.41 10.21 2.18
CA PRO A 101 -16.68 9.82 2.80
C PRO A 101 -16.77 8.30 2.94
N GLN A 102 -17.16 7.83 4.13
CA GLN A 102 -17.23 6.41 4.45
C GLN A 102 -18.67 5.91 4.50
N ASP A 103 -18.97 4.89 3.69
CA ASP A 103 -20.24 4.17 3.64
C ASP A 103 -19.98 2.65 3.58
N PRO A 104 -20.44 1.85 4.56
CA PRO A 104 -21.21 2.26 5.74
C PRO A 104 -20.40 3.12 6.71
N THR A 105 -21.12 3.87 7.55
CA THR A 105 -20.52 4.60 8.67
C THR A 105 -19.73 3.63 9.56
N PRO A 106 -18.44 3.91 9.85
CA PRO A 106 -17.64 3.06 10.72
C PRO A 106 -18.22 2.93 12.14
N MET A 107 -17.76 1.93 12.88
CA MET A 107 -18.07 1.82 14.30
C MET A 107 -17.58 3.05 15.09
N PRO A 108 -18.19 3.39 16.24
CA PRO A 108 -17.84 4.59 17.00
C PRO A 108 -16.36 4.73 17.35
N TYR A 109 -15.66 3.63 17.63
CA TYR A 109 -14.22 3.67 17.98
C TYR A 109 -13.30 4.06 16.81
N LEU A 110 -13.80 4.05 15.57
CA LEU A 110 -13.09 4.50 14.36
C LEU A 110 -13.60 5.85 13.84
N THR A 111 -14.58 6.45 14.50
CA THR A 111 -15.18 7.70 14.04
C THR A 111 -14.44 8.91 14.61
N HIS A 112 -14.03 9.84 13.73
CA HIS A 112 -13.45 11.13 14.10
C HIS A 112 -13.94 12.23 13.16
N ALA A 113 -14.09 13.45 13.68
CA ALA A 113 -14.71 14.57 12.94
C ALA A 113 -13.70 15.44 12.19
N ASP A 114 -12.44 15.41 12.59
CA ASP A 114 -11.37 16.19 11.99
C ASP A 114 -10.89 15.59 10.66
N ASN A 115 -10.47 16.47 9.75
CA ASN A 115 -9.78 16.12 8.51
C ASN A 115 -8.42 15.49 8.84
N TYR A 116 -8.11 14.33 8.27
CA TYR A 116 -6.86 13.60 8.50
C TYR A 116 -6.34 12.85 7.27
N ASN A 117 -6.83 13.20 6.08
CA ASN A 117 -6.16 12.87 4.82
C ASN A 117 -5.19 14.00 4.44
N TYR A 118 -4.26 13.71 3.53
CA TYR A 118 -3.25 14.68 3.10
C TYR A 118 -3.11 14.67 1.57
N ASP A 119 -3.07 15.85 0.97
CA ASP A 119 -2.89 16.05 -0.47
C ASP A 119 -1.41 15.93 -0.85
N ILE A 120 -0.95 14.68 -0.98
CA ILE A 120 0.43 14.34 -1.33
C ILE A 120 0.41 13.65 -2.69
N ASN A 121 0.95 14.33 -3.70
CA ASN A 121 1.09 13.75 -5.04
C ASN A 121 2.20 12.71 -5.04
N LEU A 122 1.91 11.53 -5.57
CA LEU A 122 2.84 10.39 -5.59
C LEU A 122 3.02 9.87 -7.00
N GLN A 123 4.23 9.47 -7.35
CA GLN A 123 4.55 8.88 -8.65
C GLN A 123 5.48 7.67 -8.51
N ALA A 124 5.28 6.68 -9.37
CA ALA A 124 6.22 5.58 -9.55
C ALA A 124 6.72 5.53 -10.99
N GLY A 125 8.02 5.41 -11.16
CA GLY A 125 8.69 5.27 -12.45
C GLY A 125 9.49 3.97 -12.53
N ILE A 126 9.51 3.35 -13.72
CA ILE A 126 10.32 2.16 -14.00
C ILE A 126 11.40 2.50 -15.01
N LYS A 127 12.65 2.20 -14.68
CA LYS A 127 13.80 2.34 -15.57
C LYS A 127 14.41 0.97 -15.89
N PRO A 128 14.17 0.44 -17.10
CA PRO A 128 14.84 -0.78 -17.55
C PRO A 128 16.35 -0.60 -17.62
N LYS A 129 17.09 -1.69 -17.45
CA LYS A 129 18.54 -1.70 -17.67
C LYS A 129 18.86 -1.22 -19.10
N GLY A 130 19.74 -0.22 -19.22
CA GLY A 130 20.14 0.38 -20.49
C GLY A 130 19.19 1.46 -21.04
N ALA A 131 18.04 1.72 -20.42
CA ALA A 131 17.20 2.85 -20.78
C ALA A 131 17.84 4.17 -20.31
N ALA A 132 17.72 5.23 -21.12
CA ALA A 132 18.22 6.55 -20.77
C ALA A 132 17.43 7.17 -19.59
N THR A 133 16.10 7.07 -19.64
CA THR A 133 15.18 7.67 -18.67
C THR A 133 14.19 6.65 -18.11
N ALA A 134 13.66 6.92 -16.92
CA ALA A 134 12.54 6.16 -16.36
C ALA A 134 11.23 6.53 -17.09
N THR A 135 10.31 5.58 -17.20
CA THR A 135 8.94 5.83 -17.63
C THR A 135 8.05 5.91 -16.40
N THR A 136 7.28 7.00 -16.24
CA THR A 136 6.27 7.09 -15.18
C THR A 136 5.14 6.10 -15.48
N VAL A 137 4.90 5.17 -14.56
CA VAL A 137 3.88 4.11 -14.69
C VAL A 137 2.71 4.30 -13.73
N CYS A 138 2.90 5.08 -12.67
CA CYS A 138 1.85 5.43 -11.72
C CYS A 138 1.93 6.92 -11.35
N GLN A 139 0.77 7.57 -11.28
CA GLN A 139 0.55 8.88 -10.69
C GLN A 139 -0.74 8.78 -9.86
N THR A 140 -0.62 9.01 -8.56
CA THR A 140 -1.72 8.88 -7.59
C THR A 140 -1.57 9.94 -6.51
N ASN A 141 -2.39 9.87 -5.46
CA ASN A 141 -2.34 10.80 -4.36
C ASN A 141 -2.77 10.13 -3.04
N LEU A 142 -2.10 10.47 -1.94
CA LEU A 142 -2.43 9.93 -0.61
C LEU A 142 -3.85 10.29 -0.17
N LYS A 143 -4.44 11.40 -0.64
CA LYS A 143 -5.80 11.81 -0.27
C LYS A 143 -6.90 10.83 -0.63
N TYR A 144 -6.60 9.85 -1.49
CA TYR A 144 -7.53 8.79 -1.88
C TYR A 144 -7.65 7.66 -0.85
N MET A 145 -6.82 7.66 0.21
CA MET A 145 -6.93 6.65 1.26
C MET A 145 -8.29 6.73 1.96
N TYR A 146 -9.01 5.61 1.94
CA TYR A 146 -10.33 5.47 2.54
C TYR A 146 -10.29 5.41 4.07
N TRP A 147 -9.25 4.77 4.61
CA TRP A 147 -8.99 4.71 6.04
C TRP A 147 -7.85 5.66 6.38
N THR A 148 -8.06 6.56 7.35
CA THR A 148 -7.03 7.50 7.80
C THR A 148 -5.98 6.80 8.66
N MET A 149 -4.80 7.42 8.82
CA MET A 149 -3.78 6.90 9.73
C MET A 149 -4.27 6.82 11.19
N LYS A 150 -5.16 7.74 11.61
CA LYS A 150 -5.80 7.69 12.93
C LYS A 150 -6.60 6.40 13.09
N GLN A 151 -7.39 6.04 12.07
CA GLN A 151 -8.20 4.82 12.09
C GLN A 151 -7.34 3.56 12.04
N GLN A 152 -6.28 3.55 11.22
CA GLN A 152 -5.34 2.44 11.15
C GLN A 152 -4.69 2.17 12.53
N LEU A 153 -4.18 3.21 13.19
CA LEU A 153 -3.54 3.09 14.50
C LEU A 153 -4.55 2.68 15.60
N ALA A 154 -5.74 3.31 15.63
CA ALA A 154 -6.78 2.95 16.58
C ALA A 154 -7.25 1.51 16.40
N HIS A 155 -7.41 1.05 15.15
CA HIS A 155 -7.78 -0.34 14.87
C HIS A 155 -6.68 -1.32 15.27
N HIS A 156 -5.41 -1.00 15.02
CA HIS A 156 -4.28 -1.85 15.41
C HIS A 156 -4.27 -2.10 16.92
N THR A 157 -4.54 -1.07 17.71
CA THR A 157 -4.44 -1.12 19.17
C THR A 157 -5.73 -1.57 19.87
N VAL A 158 -6.87 -1.67 19.18
CA VAL A 158 -8.18 -1.93 19.79
C VAL A 158 -8.26 -3.24 20.59
N SER A 159 -7.47 -4.25 20.21
CA SER A 159 -7.39 -5.54 20.90
C SER A 159 -6.34 -5.57 22.03
N GLY A 160 -5.71 -4.44 22.32
CA GLY A 160 -4.67 -4.31 23.34
C GLY A 160 -3.24 -4.46 22.82
N CYS A 161 -3.01 -4.47 21.50
CA CYS A 161 -1.65 -4.47 20.94
C CYS A 161 -0.89 -3.21 21.37
N ASN A 162 0.34 -3.37 21.85
CA ASN A 162 1.22 -2.26 22.16
C ASN A 162 2.04 -1.85 20.95
N LEU A 163 2.09 -0.55 20.68
CA LEU A 163 2.99 0.10 19.74
C LEU A 163 4.19 0.66 20.49
N ASN A 164 5.33 0.73 19.81
CA ASN A 164 6.58 1.28 20.31
C ASN A 164 7.09 2.40 19.39
N PRO A 165 7.90 3.34 19.93
CA PRO A 165 8.56 4.35 19.10
C PRO A 165 9.40 3.69 18.01
N GLY A 166 9.19 4.11 16.77
CA GLY A 166 9.86 3.56 15.60
C GLY A 166 9.13 2.40 14.92
N ASP A 167 8.01 1.91 15.46
CA ASP A 167 7.13 1.02 14.70
C ASP A 167 6.67 1.72 13.43
N LEU A 168 6.64 0.98 12.31
CA LEU A 168 6.31 1.50 10.99
C LEU A 168 5.00 0.88 10.51
N MET A 169 4.03 1.73 10.15
CA MET A 169 2.73 1.31 9.66
C MET A 169 2.55 1.73 8.19
N GLY A 170 2.51 0.75 7.30
CA GLY A 170 2.23 0.94 5.88
C GLY A 170 0.77 1.32 5.61
N THR A 171 0.53 2.16 4.62
CA THR A 171 -0.82 2.58 4.24
C THR A 171 -1.63 1.45 3.59
N GLY A 172 -0.96 0.44 3.04
CA GLY A 172 -1.49 -0.36 1.94
C GLY A 172 -1.31 0.36 0.61
N THR A 173 -1.40 -0.39 -0.49
CA THR A 173 -1.16 0.13 -1.83
C THR A 173 -2.09 1.29 -2.19
N ILE A 174 -1.53 2.43 -2.60
CA ILE A 174 -2.27 3.68 -2.85
C ILE A 174 -2.73 3.74 -4.30
N SER A 175 -3.97 3.34 -4.58
CA SER A 175 -4.58 3.47 -5.91
C SER A 175 -5.63 4.58 -5.94
N GLY A 176 -5.59 5.40 -6.99
CA GLY A 176 -6.55 6.49 -7.21
C GLY A 176 -7.74 6.09 -8.08
N PRO A 177 -8.77 6.96 -8.20
CA PRO A 177 -10.00 6.64 -8.94
C PRO A 177 -9.80 6.52 -10.46
N VAL A 178 -8.71 7.08 -11.00
CA VAL A 178 -8.41 7.04 -12.44
C VAL A 178 -7.51 5.85 -12.77
N ILE A 179 -8.16 4.75 -13.17
CA ILE A 179 -7.55 3.45 -13.52
C ILE A 179 -6.38 3.56 -14.52
N ALA A 180 -6.41 4.52 -15.46
CA ALA A 180 -5.40 4.63 -16.52
C ALA A 180 -4.03 5.11 -16.03
N LYS A 181 -3.96 5.78 -14.87
CA LYS A 181 -2.70 6.35 -14.35
C LYS A 181 -2.43 6.05 -12.88
N ALA A 182 -3.43 5.63 -12.10
CA ALA A 182 -3.31 5.51 -10.65
C ALA A 182 -3.21 4.06 -10.14
N LYS A 183 -2.85 3.10 -11.00
CA LYS A 183 -2.60 1.70 -10.59
C LYS A 183 -1.22 1.58 -9.97
N ALA A 184 -1.18 1.39 -8.66
CA ALA A 184 0.04 1.28 -7.86
C ALA A 184 0.59 -0.17 -7.77
N ILE A 185 0.13 -1.04 -8.67
CA ILE A 185 0.47 -2.46 -8.81
C ILE A 185 0.57 -2.76 -10.32
N VAL A 186 1.61 -3.47 -10.77
CA VAL A 186 1.78 -3.86 -12.18
C VAL A 186 0.69 -4.83 -12.62
N LEU A 187 0.27 -5.74 -11.75
CA LEU A 187 -0.81 -6.68 -12.08
C LEU A 187 -2.14 -6.01 -12.39
N ASP A 188 -2.48 -4.91 -11.71
CA ASP A 188 -3.69 -4.18 -12.03
C ASP A 188 -3.65 -3.63 -13.46
N LEU A 189 -2.48 -3.32 -14.02
CA LEU A 189 -2.34 -2.80 -15.38
C LEU A 189 -2.75 -3.84 -16.45
N GLU A 190 -2.75 -5.13 -16.12
CA GLU A 190 -3.02 -6.20 -17.09
C GLU A 190 -4.12 -7.20 -16.67
N SER A 191 -4.54 -7.27 -15.40
CA SER A 191 -5.55 -8.24 -14.95
C SER A 191 -6.98 -7.80 -15.30
N ALA A 192 -7.37 -8.10 -16.54
CA ALA A 192 -8.77 -8.16 -16.98
C ALA A 192 -9.52 -9.41 -16.50
N GLU A 193 -8.96 -10.18 -15.55
CA GLU A 193 -9.57 -11.41 -15.02
C GLU A 193 -9.58 -11.43 -13.49
N ALA A 194 -10.47 -10.64 -12.91
CA ALA A 194 -11.16 -10.94 -11.65
C ALA A 194 -12.44 -10.10 -11.64
N SER A 195 -13.57 -10.75 -11.40
CA SER A 195 -14.95 -10.31 -11.66
C SER A 195 -15.47 -9.13 -10.81
N TYR A 196 -14.67 -8.08 -10.56
CA TYR A 196 -15.07 -6.97 -9.69
C TYR A 196 -14.83 -5.56 -10.25
N PHE A 197 -14.06 -5.38 -11.32
CA PHE A 197 -13.85 -4.06 -11.94
C PHE A 197 -14.09 -4.09 -13.45
N GLN A 198 -14.97 -3.21 -13.92
CA GLN A 198 -15.34 -3.09 -15.33
C GLN A 198 -14.13 -2.77 -16.22
N ARG A 199 -14.11 -3.42 -17.39
CA ARG A 199 -13.08 -3.36 -18.42
C ARG A 199 -12.93 -1.95 -19.00
N ILE A 200 -11.72 -1.39 -18.99
CA ILE A 200 -11.34 -0.27 -19.87
C ILE A 200 -10.09 -0.68 -20.66
N PRO A 201 -10.14 -0.72 -22.00
CA PRO A 201 -8.97 -1.05 -22.83
C PRO A 201 -7.95 0.09 -22.83
N PHE A 202 -6.66 -0.24 -22.73
CA PHE A 202 -5.56 0.71 -22.90
C PHE A 202 -5.10 0.73 -24.35
N GLU A 203 -5.01 1.91 -24.97
CA GLU A 203 -4.42 2.10 -26.29
C GLU A 203 -2.89 1.90 -26.24
N LYS A 204 -2.40 1.22 -27.28
CA LYS A 204 -1.04 0.71 -27.41
C LYS A 204 0.01 1.83 -27.42
N ALA A 205 0.93 1.78 -26.46
CA ALA A 205 2.26 2.37 -26.60
C ALA A 205 3.33 1.45 -26.00
N GLY A 206 4.03 0.70 -26.85
CA GLY A 206 5.25 -0.04 -26.49
C GLY A 206 5.05 -1.52 -26.08
N PRO A 207 6.16 -2.29 -25.97
CA PRO A 207 6.10 -3.72 -25.67
C PRO A 207 5.47 -3.97 -24.31
N LYS A 208 4.46 -4.86 -24.28
CA LYS A 208 3.73 -5.26 -23.07
C LYS A 208 4.71 -5.77 -22.01
N LYS A 209 4.74 -5.15 -20.83
CA LYS A 209 5.57 -5.60 -19.70
C LYS A 209 4.66 -6.20 -18.63
N GLN A 210 4.77 -7.52 -18.46
CA GLN A 210 3.91 -8.33 -17.61
C GLN A 210 4.36 -8.39 -16.13
N ALA A 211 5.59 -7.94 -15.82
CA ALA A 211 6.19 -7.94 -14.48
C ALA A 211 7.42 -7.02 -14.41
N CYS A 212 7.87 -6.67 -13.20
CA CYS A 212 9.16 -6.01 -13.00
C CYS A 212 10.29 -6.95 -13.45
N GLN A 213 11.13 -6.47 -14.38
CA GLN A 213 12.36 -7.13 -14.82
C GLN A 213 13.57 -6.39 -14.24
N ALA A 214 14.78 -6.95 -14.41
CA ALA A 214 16.03 -6.32 -13.94
C ALA A 214 16.13 -4.84 -14.40
N GLY A 215 16.11 -3.94 -13.42
CA GLY A 215 16.01 -2.48 -13.57
C GLY A 215 15.80 -1.82 -12.21
N SER A 216 15.49 -0.52 -12.20
CA SER A 216 15.13 0.20 -10.97
C SER A 216 13.69 0.70 -10.99
N VAL A 217 13.06 0.75 -9.82
CA VAL A 217 11.80 1.46 -9.58
C VAL A 217 12.11 2.69 -8.73
N GLU A 218 11.68 3.86 -9.19
CA GLU A 218 11.83 5.13 -8.50
C GLU A 218 10.46 5.61 -8.02
N ASN A 219 10.29 5.80 -6.71
CA ASN A 219 9.10 6.45 -6.13
C ASN A 219 9.46 7.89 -5.79
N LYS A 220 8.59 8.84 -6.16
CA LYS A 220 8.76 10.28 -5.93
C LYS A 220 7.46 10.91 -5.44
#